data_AF-A0A961KH29-F1
#
_entry.id   AF-A0A961KH29-F1
#
_cell.length_a   1.000
_cell.length_b   1.000
_cell.length_c   1.000
_cell.angle_alpha   90.00
_cell.angle_beta   90.00
_cell.angle_gamma   90.00
#
_symmetry.space_group_name_H-M   'P 1'
#
loop_
_entity.id
_entity.type
_entity.pdbx_description
1 polymer ?
#
loop_
_entity_poly.entity_id
_entity_poly.type
_entity_poly.pdbx_seq_one_letter_code
_entity_poly.pdbx_strand_id
1 'polypeptide(L)'
;FQNSPYGRPIIGWRHEMQQLTGDIASAFYHQHYAPNNAILVVAGDVTPDEVRALADQYYGPIPPVADLPPRDHPTEPTQYAERRLIMHDARVGQPYLYRLYLAPRRLTGDQHQAAAFQVLAALLGGSSQTSVLERALTYDQNIAVSAWAGYDGSALDQGTFTLGVMPKPDVTLQQAEDAMDQVLADFIANGPDPEQFQRVRMQLRASAIY
;
A
#
# COMPACT_ATOMS: atom_id res chain seq x y z
N PHE A 1 -2.76 8.50 -9.01
CA PHE A 1 -4.09 9.07 -8.74
C PHE A 1 -4.16 10.50 -9.27
N GLN A 2 -5.15 10.82 -10.10
CA GLN A 2 -5.42 12.16 -10.64
C GLN A 2 -6.66 12.79 -10.01
N ASN A 3 -7.69 11.99 -9.70
CA ASN A 3 -8.97 12.49 -9.18
C ASN A 3 -9.30 11.94 -7.79
N SER A 4 -8.63 10.86 -7.36
CA SER A 4 -8.81 10.31 -6.03
C SER A 4 -8.03 11.11 -4.96
N PRO A 5 -8.57 11.26 -3.73
CA PRO A 5 -7.85 11.85 -2.60
C PRO A 5 -6.54 11.12 -2.24
N TYR A 6 -6.37 9.86 -2.66
CA TYR A 6 -5.12 9.12 -2.50
C TYR A 6 -3.93 9.70 -3.26
N GLY A 7 -4.15 10.65 -4.17
CA GLY A 7 -3.06 11.43 -4.77
C GLY A 7 -2.48 12.51 -3.83
N ARG A 8 -3.13 12.80 -2.70
CA ARG A 8 -2.69 13.82 -1.74
C ARG A 8 -1.74 13.18 -0.72
N PRO A 9 -0.52 13.73 -0.52
CA PRO A 9 0.35 13.23 0.53
C PRO A 9 -0.30 13.41 1.89
N ILE A 10 -0.15 12.43 2.80
CA ILE A 10 -0.77 12.47 4.14
C ILE A 10 -0.36 13.73 4.91
N ILE A 11 0.89 14.15 4.77
CA ILE A 11 1.43 15.38 5.39
C ILE A 11 0.90 16.68 4.74
N GLY A 12 0.15 16.58 3.65
CA GLY A 12 -0.30 17.73 2.87
C GLY A 12 0.78 18.32 1.96
N TRP A 13 0.38 19.25 1.09
CA TRP A 13 1.33 19.97 0.25
C TRP A 13 2.00 21.09 1.05
N ARG A 14 3.30 21.34 0.83
CA ARG A 14 4.05 22.37 1.57
C ARG A 14 3.34 23.72 1.63
N HIS A 15 2.80 24.18 0.51
CA HIS A 15 2.15 25.49 0.40
C HIS A 15 0.81 25.55 1.16
N GLU A 16 0.13 24.42 1.33
CA GLU A 16 -1.07 24.32 2.18
C GLU A 16 -0.67 24.28 3.66
N MET A 17 0.36 23.50 3.99
CA MET A 17 0.85 23.37 5.37
C MET A 17 1.34 24.69 5.96
N GLN A 18 1.90 25.58 5.13
CA GLN A 18 2.31 26.92 5.55
C GLN A 18 1.13 27.84 5.92
N GLN A 19 -0.09 27.50 5.50
CA GLN A 19 -1.30 28.27 5.78
C GLN A 19 -2.10 27.69 6.96
N LEU A 20 -1.70 26.54 7.50
CA LEU A 20 -2.40 25.88 8.59
C LEU A 20 -2.33 26.73 9.86
N THR A 21 -3.49 27.01 10.46
CA THR A 21 -3.61 27.74 11.73
C THR A 21 -4.22 26.86 12.82
N GLY A 22 -4.09 27.29 14.08
CA GLY A 22 -4.75 26.63 15.21
C GLY A 22 -6.27 26.58 15.04
N ASP A 23 -6.87 27.62 14.46
CA ASP A 23 -8.30 27.67 14.20
C ASP A 23 -8.74 26.64 13.16
N ILE A 24 -7.96 26.46 12.08
CA ILE A 24 -8.22 25.41 11.07
C ILE A 24 -8.15 24.02 11.70
N ALA A 25 -7.12 23.77 12.52
CA ALA A 25 -6.96 22.49 13.20
C ALA A 25 -8.07 22.23 14.22
N SER A 26 -8.47 23.25 14.98
CA SER A 26 -9.57 23.17 15.95
C SER A 26 -10.92 22.93 15.24
N ALA A 27 -11.19 23.62 14.14
CA ALA A 27 -12.39 23.40 13.34
C ALA A 27 -12.46 21.96 12.81
N PHE A 28 -11.35 21.42 12.29
CA PHE A 28 -11.27 20.02 11.84
C PHE A 28 -11.54 19.04 12.99
N TYR A 29 -10.94 19.27 14.17
CA TYR A 29 -11.16 18.45 15.35
C TYR A 29 -12.64 18.45 15.75
N HIS A 30 -13.26 19.62 15.91
CA HIS A 30 -14.66 19.73 16.30
C HIS A 30 -15.63 19.15 15.27
N GLN A 31 -15.26 19.14 13.99
CA GLN A 31 -16.09 18.57 12.93
C GLN A 31 -15.95 17.05 12.82
N HIS A 32 -14.76 16.48 13.03
CA HIS A 32 -14.50 15.08 12.67
C HIS A 32 -14.24 14.15 13.87
N TYR A 33 -13.84 14.67 15.03
CA TYR A 33 -13.54 13.87 16.22
C TYR A 33 -14.78 13.74 17.10
N ALA A 34 -15.65 12.79 16.75
CA ALA A 34 -16.93 12.57 17.43
C ALA A 34 -17.21 11.07 17.62
N PRO A 35 -17.98 10.67 18.66
CA PRO A 35 -18.27 9.27 18.93
C PRO A 35 -19.05 8.58 17.80
N ASN A 36 -19.90 9.31 17.07
CA ASN A 36 -20.60 8.81 15.88
C ASN A 36 -19.71 8.69 14.63
N ASN A 37 -18.41 9.02 14.72
CA ASN A 37 -17.42 8.89 13.65
C ASN A 37 -16.18 8.07 14.08
N ALA A 38 -16.27 7.32 15.18
CA ALA A 38 -15.17 6.57 15.77
C ALA A 38 -15.53 5.08 16.01
N ILE A 39 -14.51 4.22 16.04
CA ILE A 39 -14.64 2.80 16.40
C ILE A 39 -13.67 2.53 17.56
N LEU A 40 -14.19 2.06 18.69
CA LEU A 40 -13.39 1.60 19.82
C LEU A 40 -13.07 0.11 19.65
N VAL A 41 -11.79 -0.24 19.63
CA VAL A 41 -11.31 -1.63 19.59
C VAL A 41 -10.55 -1.91 20.89
N VAL A 42 -10.98 -2.92 21.65
CA VAL A 42 -10.33 -3.36 22.88
C VAL A 42 -9.99 -4.85 22.74
N ALA A 43 -8.75 -5.22 23.02
CA ALA A 43 -8.27 -6.59 22.98
C ALA A 43 -7.35 -6.87 24.18
N GLY A 44 -7.59 -7.96 24.90
CA GLY A 44 -6.87 -8.31 26.11
C GLY A 44 -7.73 -9.09 27.11
N ASP A 45 -7.33 -9.08 28.38
CA ASP A 45 -8.05 -9.69 29.49
C ASP A 45 -9.21 -8.79 29.97
N VAL A 46 -10.30 -8.79 29.21
CA VAL A 46 -11.50 -7.99 29.48
C VAL A 46 -12.76 -8.76 29.09
N THR A 47 -13.89 -8.46 29.73
CA THR A 47 -15.19 -8.96 29.27
C THR A 47 -15.93 -7.92 28.41
N PRO A 48 -16.71 -8.34 27.40
CA PRO A 48 -17.47 -7.40 26.56
C PRO A 48 -18.42 -6.49 27.35
N ASP A 49 -19.05 -7.02 28.41
CA ASP A 49 -20.01 -6.27 29.23
C ASP A 49 -19.31 -5.19 30.07
N GLU A 50 -18.14 -5.49 30.66
CA GLU A 50 -17.34 -4.49 31.38
C GLU A 50 -16.86 -3.39 30.44
N VAL A 51 -16.35 -3.75 29.25
CA VAL A 51 -15.93 -2.77 28.24
C VAL A 51 -17.11 -1.90 27.81
N ARG A 52 -18.29 -2.49 27.61
CA ARG A 52 -19.49 -1.74 27.25
C ARG A 52 -19.90 -0.77 28.35
N ALA A 53 -19.92 -1.21 29.60
CA ALA A 53 -20.26 -0.35 30.74
C ALA A 53 -19.30 0.84 30.86
N LEU A 54 -17.99 0.60 30.71
CA LEU A 54 -16.98 1.65 30.71
C LEU A 54 -17.13 2.59 29.50
N ALA A 55 -17.42 2.05 28.32
CA ALA A 55 -17.63 2.87 27.12
C ALA A 55 -18.86 3.77 27.26
N ASP A 56 -19.98 3.24 27.79
CA ASP A 56 -21.18 4.02 28.07
C ASP A 56 -20.90 5.09 29.16
N GLN A 57 -20.04 4.80 30.15
CA GLN A 57 -19.65 5.76 31.19
C GLN A 57 -18.75 6.89 30.67
N TYR A 58 -17.72 6.58 29.88
CA TYR A 58 -16.68 7.54 29.49
C TYR A 58 -16.93 8.20 28.14
N TYR A 59 -17.41 7.46 27.14
CA TYR A 59 -17.66 7.97 25.79
C TYR A 59 -19.14 8.28 25.55
N GLY A 60 -20.06 7.60 26.24
CA GLY A 60 -21.50 7.83 26.14
C GLY A 60 -21.95 9.28 26.41
N PRO A 61 -21.36 10.03 27.37
CA PRO A 61 -21.71 11.43 27.60
C PRO A 61 -21.24 12.41 26.52
N ILE A 62 -20.35 11.99 25.60
CA ILE A 62 -19.83 12.87 24.56
C ILE A 62 -20.92 13.04 23.48
N PRO A 63 -21.33 14.27 23.16
CA PRO A 63 -22.36 14.49 22.16
C PRO A 63 -21.85 14.11 20.76
N PRO A 64 -22.73 13.58 19.87
CA PRO A 64 -22.39 13.39 18.48
C PRO A 64 -22.24 14.74 17.76
N VAL A 65 -21.46 14.75 16.67
CA VAL A 65 -21.48 15.87 15.72
C VAL A 65 -22.67 15.66 14.78
N ALA A 66 -23.56 16.66 14.71
CA ALA A 66 -24.78 16.60 13.89
C ALA A 66 -24.48 16.68 12.38
N ASP A 67 -23.53 17.52 11.99
CA ASP A 67 -23.26 17.86 10.59
C ASP A 67 -21.96 17.21 10.08
N LEU A 68 -21.85 15.88 10.23
CA LEU A 68 -20.77 15.14 9.59
C LEU A 68 -20.92 15.27 8.06
N PRO A 69 -19.92 15.81 7.35
CA PRO A 69 -20.03 15.97 5.91
C PRO A 69 -20.15 14.59 5.25
N PRO A 70 -20.94 14.47 4.16
CA PRO A 70 -20.96 13.24 3.38
C PRO A 70 -19.55 12.93 2.89
N ARG A 71 -19.20 11.64 2.93
CA ARG A 71 -17.91 11.19 2.44
C ARG A 71 -18.01 11.00 0.93
N ASP A 72 -17.68 12.05 0.18
CA ASP A 72 -17.57 11.96 -1.26
C ASP A 72 -16.27 11.22 -1.63
N HIS A 73 -16.44 10.12 -2.36
CA HIS A 73 -15.34 9.26 -2.80
C HIS A 73 -15.24 9.31 -4.33
N PRO A 74 -14.58 10.33 -4.90
CA PRO A 74 -14.40 10.39 -6.34
C PRO A 74 -13.53 9.21 -6.79
N THR A 75 -14.04 8.45 -7.75
CA THR A 75 -13.32 7.31 -8.30
C THR A 75 -12.16 7.76 -9.18
N GLU A 76 -11.04 7.05 -9.10
CA GLU A 76 -9.95 7.24 -10.05
C GLU A 76 -10.41 6.79 -11.45
N PRO A 77 -10.22 7.61 -12.50
CA PRO A 77 -10.55 7.21 -13.86
C PRO A 77 -9.63 6.09 -14.34
N THR A 78 -10.15 5.26 -15.25
CA THR A 78 -9.36 4.21 -15.91
C THR A 78 -8.09 4.80 -16.53
N GLN A 79 -6.96 4.16 -16.23
CA GLN A 79 -5.68 4.52 -16.81
C GLN A 79 -5.51 3.83 -18.17
N TYR A 80 -5.37 4.62 -19.24
CA TYR A 80 -5.20 4.11 -20.61
C TYR A 80 -3.75 4.14 -21.13
N ALA A 81 -2.88 4.88 -20.45
CA ALA A 81 -1.48 5.04 -20.85
C ALA A 81 -0.58 5.10 -19.62
N GLU A 82 0.69 4.80 -19.82
CA GLU A 82 1.69 5.00 -18.78
C GLU A 82 1.82 6.47 -18.40
N ARG A 83 2.22 6.70 -17.16
CA ARG A 83 2.52 8.02 -16.62
C ARG A 83 3.91 7.92 -15.99
N ARG A 84 4.86 8.69 -16.51
CA ARG A 84 6.25 8.64 -16.09
C ARG A 84 6.67 9.97 -15.48
N LEU A 85 7.23 9.92 -14.29
CA LEU A 85 7.83 11.07 -13.61
C LEU A 85 9.28 10.72 -13.28
N ILE A 86 10.20 11.59 -13.67
CA ILE A 86 11.62 11.46 -13.34
C ILE A 86 11.98 12.64 -12.44
N MET A 87 12.51 12.34 -11.27
CA MET A 87 12.96 13.33 -10.30
C MET A 87 14.46 13.19 -10.08
N HIS A 88 15.15 14.32 -10.10
CA HIS A 88 16.59 14.38 -9.87
C HIS A 88 16.87 15.27 -8.65
N ASP A 89 17.71 14.78 -7.75
CA ASP A 89 18.20 15.54 -6.61
C ASP A 89 19.64 15.13 -6.32
N ALA A 90 20.54 16.11 -6.20
CA ALA A 90 21.97 15.87 -5.98
C ALA A 90 22.29 15.15 -4.66
N ARG A 91 21.33 15.10 -3.73
CA ARG A 91 21.45 14.42 -2.43
C ARG A 91 21.08 12.94 -2.51
N VAL A 92 20.58 12.46 -3.64
CA VAL A 92 20.22 11.05 -3.84
C VAL A 92 21.50 10.23 -4.00
N GLY A 93 21.81 9.42 -2.99
CA GLY A 93 22.96 8.50 -3.04
C GLY A 93 22.69 7.22 -3.84
N GLN A 94 21.42 6.78 -3.88
CA GLN A 94 21.00 5.58 -4.61
C GLN A 94 19.70 5.89 -5.37
N PRO A 95 19.75 5.98 -6.72
CA PRO A 95 18.54 6.11 -7.49
C PRO A 95 17.73 4.81 -7.43
N TYR A 96 16.41 4.91 -7.60
CA TYR A 96 15.54 3.75 -7.70
C TYR A 96 14.41 4.02 -8.68
N LEU A 97 13.93 2.95 -9.30
CA LEU A 97 12.70 2.93 -10.08
C LEU A 97 11.57 2.46 -9.17
N TYR A 98 10.41 3.07 -9.31
CA TYR A 98 9.18 2.63 -8.67
C TYR A 98 8.03 2.68 -9.68
N ARG A 99 7.36 1.54 -9.88
CA ARG A 99 6.22 1.40 -10.78
C ARG A 99 4.99 0.99 -9.98
N LEU A 100 3.85 1.61 -10.27
CA LEU A 100 2.58 1.37 -9.62
C LEU A 100 1.50 1.05 -10.64
N TYR A 101 0.73 0.01 -10.37
CA TYR A 101 -0.49 -0.36 -11.08
C TYR A 101 -1.68 -0.22 -10.14
N LEU A 102 -2.82 0.22 -10.69
CA LEU A 102 -4.10 0.12 -10.00
C LEU A 102 -4.50 -1.37 -9.94
N ALA A 103 -4.89 -1.83 -8.76
CA ALA A 103 -5.21 -3.23 -8.50
C ALA A 103 -6.57 -3.37 -7.81
N PRO A 104 -7.23 -4.54 -7.92
CA PRO A 104 -8.43 -4.83 -7.14
C PRO A 104 -8.18 -4.66 -5.64
N ARG A 105 -9.14 -4.05 -4.95
CA ARG A 105 -9.16 -3.97 -3.49
C ARG A 105 -9.60 -5.27 -2.85
N ARG A 106 -9.42 -5.40 -1.55
CA ARG A 106 -10.06 -6.44 -0.74
C ARG A 106 -11.56 -6.20 -0.69
N LEU A 107 -12.36 -7.22 -0.98
CA LEU A 107 -13.82 -7.15 -0.89
C LEU A 107 -14.29 -8.02 0.27
N THR A 108 -15.02 -7.43 1.22
CA THR A 108 -15.61 -8.21 2.32
C THR A 108 -16.48 -9.32 1.74
N GLY A 109 -16.20 -10.57 2.15
CA GLY A 109 -16.89 -11.76 1.64
C GLY A 109 -16.29 -12.40 0.38
N ASP A 110 -15.48 -11.68 -0.41
CA ASP A 110 -14.74 -12.24 -1.55
C ASP A 110 -13.28 -11.77 -1.55
N GLN A 111 -12.40 -12.67 -1.13
CA GLN A 111 -10.96 -12.41 -1.07
C GLN A 111 -10.20 -13.04 -2.23
N HIS A 112 -10.86 -13.65 -3.22
CA HIS A 112 -10.17 -14.47 -4.21
C HIS A 112 -9.15 -13.66 -5.03
N GLN A 113 -9.55 -12.52 -5.60
CA GLN A 113 -8.65 -11.66 -6.36
C GLN A 113 -7.54 -11.07 -5.46
N ALA A 114 -7.91 -10.54 -4.30
CA ALA A 114 -6.94 -9.95 -3.38
C ALA A 114 -5.91 -10.98 -2.87
N ALA A 115 -6.33 -12.23 -2.63
CA ALA A 115 -5.44 -13.32 -2.27
C ALA A 115 -4.49 -13.67 -3.42
N ALA A 116 -4.98 -13.69 -4.67
CA ALA A 116 -4.12 -13.90 -5.84
C ALA A 116 -3.04 -12.80 -5.95
N PHE A 117 -3.40 -11.53 -5.78
CA PHE A 117 -2.42 -10.43 -5.77
C PHE A 117 -1.45 -10.48 -4.58
N GLN A 118 -1.91 -10.89 -3.39
CA GLN A 118 -1.05 -11.08 -2.24
C GLN A 118 0.00 -12.17 -2.49
N VAL A 119 -0.41 -13.29 -3.08
CA VAL A 119 0.49 -14.39 -3.45
C VAL A 119 1.45 -13.94 -4.57
N LEU A 120 0.95 -13.21 -5.57
CA LEU A 120 1.77 -12.66 -6.66
C LEU A 120 2.86 -11.72 -6.13
N ALA A 121 2.51 -10.79 -5.23
CA ALA A 121 3.49 -9.90 -4.60
C ALA A 121 4.55 -10.68 -3.82
N ALA A 122 4.13 -11.70 -3.06
CA ALA A 122 5.04 -12.53 -2.29
C ALA A 122 6.00 -13.35 -3.18
N LEU A 123 5.53 -13.87 -4.32
CA LEU A 123 6.36 -14.55 -5.31
C LEU A 123 7.37 -13.60 -5.97
N LEU A 124 6.89 -12.45 -6.42
CA LEU A 124 7.71 -11.50 -7.18
C LEU A 124 8.74 -10.79 -6.31
N GLY A 125 8.40 -10.42 -5.07
CA GLY A 125 9.26 -9.59 -4.21
C GLY A 125 9.13 -9.82 -2.71
N GLY A 126 8.47 -10.89 -2.26
CA GLY A 126 8.27 -11.16 -0.82
C GLY A 126 9.49 -11.67 -0.05
N SER A 127 10.64 -11.82 -0.71
CA SER A 127 11.87 -12.34 -0.10
C SER A 127 13.09 -11.72 -0.75
N SER A 128 13.97 -11.14 0.06
CA SER A 128 15.26 -10.56 -0.37
C SER A 128 16.32 -11.60 -0.76
N GLN A 129 15.95 -12.86 -0.94
CA GLN A 129 16.87 -13.95 -1.33
C GLN A 129 16.26 -14.86 -2.37
N THR A 130 14.94 -15.10 -2.30
CA THR A 130 14.29 -16.16 -3.07
C THR A 130 13.10 -15.69 -3.89
N SER A 131 12.76 -14.41 -3.87
CA SER A 131 11.71 -13.89 -4.75
C SER A 131 12.21 -13.79 -6.19
N VAL A 132 11.27 -13.81 -7.14
CA VAL A 132 11.59 -13.87 -8.57
C VAL A 132 12.43 -12.65 -9.00
N LEU A 133 12.01 -11.44 -8.62
CA LEU A 133 12.72 -10.21 -9.02
C LEU A 133 14.07 -10.10 -8.34
N GLU A 134 14.13 -10.35 -7.04
CA GLU A 134 15.39 -10.25 -6.29
C GLU A 134 16.43 -11.26 -6.82
N ARG A 135 16.03 -12.53 -7.01
CA ARG A 135 16.94 -13.56 -7.54
C ARG A 135 17.48 -13.18 -8.92
N ALA A 136 16.58 -12.83 -9.84
CA ALA A 136 16.95 -12.52 -11.21
C ALA A 136 17.83 -11.26 -11.31
N LEU A 137 17.45 -10.17 -10.64
CA LEU A 137 18.09 -8.87 -10.82
C LEU A 137 19.34 -8.68 -9.95
N THR A 138 19.35 -9.22 -8.72
CA THR A 138 20.46 -9.04 -7.76
C THR A 138 21.51 -10.15 -7.88
N TYR A 139 21.10 -11.41 -8.11
CA TYR A 139 22.01 -12.56 -8.10
C TYR A 139 22.38 -13.05 -9.50
N ASP A 140 21.38 -13.28 -10.36
CA ASP A 140 21.63 -13.89 -11.68
C ASP A 140 22.23 -12.86 -12.67
N GLN A 141 21.57 -11.72 -12.81
CA GLN A 141 22.01 -10.63 -13.71
C GLN A 141 22.99 -9.68 -13.02
N ASN A 142 22.99 -9.61 -11.69
CA ASN A 142 23.90 -8.79 -10.89
C ASN A 142 23.81 -7.28 -11.20
N ILE A 143 22.63 -6.78 -11.58
CA ILE A 143 22.41 -5.37 -11.98
C ILE A 143 21.70 -4.52 -10.92
N ALA A 144 21.07 -5.15 -9.92
CA ALA A 144 20.37 -4.47 -8.84
C ALA A 144 21.04 -4.71 -7.48
N VAL A 145 20.87 -3.74 -6.58
CA VAL A 145 21.13 -3.89 -5.13
C VAL A 145 19.95 -4.57 -4.45
N SER A 146 18.73 -4.24 -4.90
CA SER A 146 17.49 -4.87 -4.43
C SER A 146 16.37 -4.70 -5.44
N ALA A 147 15.39 -5.59 -5.39
CA ALA A 147 14.15 -5.51 -6.16
C ALA A 147 12.97 -6.03 -5.33
N TRP A 148 11.82 -5.38 -5.45
CA TRP A 148 10.67 -5.69 -4.61
C TRP A 148 9.35 -5.59 -5.39
N ALA A 149 8.35 -6.24 -4.82
CA ALA A 149 6.97 -6.19 -5.26
C ALA A 149 6.07 -6.09 -4.03
N GLY A 150 4.94 -5.41 -4.17
CA GLY A 150 4.01 -5.16 -3.08
C GLY A 150 2.58 -5.09 -3.58
N TYR A 151 1.65 -5.46 -2.71
CA TYR A 151 0.22 -5.31 -2.95
C TYR A 151 -0.43 -4.68 -1.73
N ASP A 152 -1.14 -3.58 -1.95
CA ASP A 152 -2.01 -2.98 -0.96
C ASP A 152 -3.46 -2.99 -1.47
N GLY A 153 -4.25 -3.91 -0.92
CA GLY A 153 -5.69 -4.00 -1.16
C GLY A 153 -6.54 -3.41 -0.03
N SER A 154 -5.94 -2.75 0.96
CA SER A 154 -6.65 -2.24 2.14
C SER A 154 -7.35 -0.89 1.89
N ALA A 155 -7.04 -0.25 0.77
CA ALA A 155 -7.72 0.96 0.31
C ALA A 155 -9.23 0.75 0.21
N LEU A 156 -9.99 1.80 0.56
CA LEU A 156 -11.45 1.83 0.40
C LEU A 156 -11.86 1.68 -1.08
N ASP A 157 -11.21 2.43 -1.97
CA ASP A 157 -11.33 2.35 -3.43
C ASP A 157 -10.34 1.34 -4.01
N GLN A 158 -9.82 1.55 -5.23
CA GLN A 158 -8.82 0.67 -5.83
C GLN A 158 -7.56 0.57 -4.97
N GLY A 159 -7.06 -0.65 -4.84
CA GLY A 159 -5.75 -0.92 -4.27
C GLY A 159 -4.64 -0.64 -5.27
N THR A 160 -3.42 -0.98 -4.87
CA THR A 160 -2.23 -0.79 -5.71
C THR A 160 -1.35 -2.03 -5.72
N PHE A 161 -0.76 -2.32 -6.88
CA PHE A 161 0.32 -3.27 -7.01
C PHE A 161 1.59 -2.53 -7.42
N THR A 162 2.67 -2.73 -6.68
CA THR A 162 3.87 -1.91 -6.76
C THR A 162 5.06 -2.79 -7.10
N LEU A 163 5.94 -2.30 -7.94
CA LEU A 163 7.22 -2.92 -8.28
C LEU A 163 8.31 -1.88 -8.08
N GLY A 164 9.49 -2.30 -7.68
CA GLY A 164 10.63 -1.39 -7.61
C GLY A 164 11.95 -2.11 -7.74
N VAL A 165 12.92 -1.37 -8.23
CA VAL A 165 14.30 -1.83 -8.43
C VAL A 165 15.23 -0.71 -8.04
N MET A 166 16.22 -1.05 -7.23
CA MET A 166 17.35 -0.19 -6.90
C MET A 166 18.56 -0.69 -7.67
N PRO A 167 18.96 -0.05 -8.79
CA PRO A 167 20.12 -0.47 -9.57
C PRO A 167 21.43 -0.36 -8.79
N LYS A 168 22.42 -1.14 -9.21
CA LYS A 168 23.82 -0.95 -8.82
C LYS A 168 24.39 0.34 -9.42
N PRO A 169 25.53 0.84 -8.89
CA PRO A 169 26.30 1.86 -9.59
C PRO A 169 26.51 1.48 -11.06
N ASP A 170 26.50 2.47 -11.93
CA ASP A 170 26.68 2.35 -13.39
C ASP A 170 25.55 1.65 -14.16
N VAL A 171 24.48 1.18 -13.49
CA VAL A 171 23.25 0.72 -14.15
C VAL A 171 22.23 1.87 -14.18
N THR A 172 21.81 2.25 -15.37
CA THR A 172 20.79 3.31 -15.55
C THR A 172 19.41 2.83 -15.10
N LEU A 173 18.54 3.77 -14.72
CA LEU A 173 17.14 3.46 -14.38
C LEU A 173 16.40 2.77 -15.54
N GLN A 174 16.70 3.13 -16.79
CA GLN A 174 16.08 2.49 -17.96
C GLN A 174 16.55 1.04 -18.11
N GLN A 175 17.85 0.76 -17.95
CA GLN A 175 18.35 -0.62 -17.99
C GLN A 175 17.75 -1.49 -16.87
N ALA A 176 17.59 -0.92 -15.67
CA ALA A 176 16.94 -1.62 -14.57
C ALA A 176 15.46 -1.89 -14.83
N GLU A 177 14.75 -0.93 -15.46
CA GLU A 177 13.37 -1.09 -15.88
C GLU A 177 13.21 -2.18 -16.95
N ASP A 178 14.02 -2.14 -18.01
CA ASP A 178 13.99 -3.11 -19.11
C ASP A 178 14.25 -4.53 -18.60
N ALA A 179 15.20 -4.68 -17.68
CA ALA A 179 15.50 -5.97 -17.06
C ALA A 179 14.36 -6.46 -16.15
N MET A 180 13.73 -5.56 -15.38
CA MET A 180 12.54 -5.91 -14.62
C MET A 180 11.41 -6.38 -15.54
N ASP A 181 11.21 -5.70 -16.67
CA ASP A 181 10.18 -6.05 -17.66
C ASP A 181 10.43 -7.40 -18.31
N GLN A 182 11.69 -7.73 -18.63
CA GLN A 182 12.05 -9.05 -19.13
C GLN A 182 11.72 -10.15 -18.11
N VAL A 183 12.07 -9.97 -16.84
CA VAL A 183 11.77 -10.95 -15.78
C VAL A 183 10.27 -11.12 -15.59
N LEU A 184 9.49 -10.04 -15.65
CA LEU A 184 8.03 -10.09 -15.56
C LEU A 184 7.41 -10.80 -16.77
N ALA A 185 7.89 -10.53 -17.98
CA ALA A 185 7.43 -11.19 -19.19
C ALA A 185 7.68 -12.70 -19.12
N ASP A 186 8.86 -13.12 -18.67
CA ASP A 186 9.21 -14.52 -18.49
C ASP A 186 8.36 -15.19 -17.41
N PHE A 187 8.07 -14.50 -16.30
CA PHE A 187 7.19 -15.00 -15.25
C PHE A 187 5.74 -15.14 -15.75
N ILE A 188 5.24 -14.20 -16.55
CA ILE A 188 3.88 -14.26 -17.12
C ILE A 188 3.76 -15.40 -18.12
N ALA A 189 4.79 -15.61 -18.95
CA ALA A 189 4.79 -16.65 -19.98
C ALA A 189 4.89 -18.06 -19.39
N ASN A 190 5.73 -18.25 -18.37
CA ASN A 190 6.03 -19.58 -17.82
C ASN A 190 5.25 -19.91 -16.55
N GLY A 191 4.69 -18.90 -15.89
CA GLY A 191 4.05 -19.03 -14.59
C GLY A 191 5.04 -19.18 -13.42
N PRO A 192 4.53 -19.27 -12.18
CA PRO A 192 5.36 -19.48 -11.02
C PRO A 192 5.92 -20.90 -10.97
N ASP A 193 7.14 -21.04 -10.45
CA ASP A 193 7.66 -22.35 -10.05
C ASP A 193 6.73 -23.00 -9.01
N PRO A 194 6.21 -24.22 -9.25
CA PRO A 194 5.30 -24.90 -8.32
C PRO A 194 5.86 -25.06 -6.90
N GLU A 195 7.16 -25.32 -6.75
CA GLU A 195 7.77 -25.49 -5.43
C GLU A 195 7.83 -24.16 -4.67
N GLN A 196 8.31 -23.10 -5.34
CA GLN A 196 8.27 -21.74 -4.81
C GLN A 196 6.85 -21.31 -4.43
N PHE A 197 5.86 -21.63 -5.26
CA PHE A 197 4.45 -21.34 -5.00
C PHE A 197 3.93 -22.00 -3.73
N GLN A 198 4.19 -23.30 -3.53
CA GLN A 198 3.77 -23.97 -2.30
C GLN A 198 4.47 -23.40 -1.06
N ARG A 199 5.76 -23.06 -1.17
CA ARG A 199 6.50 -22.42 -0.09
C ARG A 199 5.91 -21.07 0.30
N VAL A 200 5.62 -20.21 -0.67
CA VAL A 200 4.98 -18.91 -0.44
C VAL A 200 3.60 -19.05 0.20
N ARG A 201 2.78 -20.01 -0.27
CA ARG A 201 1.48 -20.31 0.36
C ARG A 201 1.62 -20.70 1.83
N MET A 202 2.61 -21.52 2.16
CA MET A 202 2.87 -21.89 3.55
C MET A 202 3.35 -20.71 4.39
N GLN A 203 4.23 -19.87 3.87
CA GLN A 203 4.72 -18.68 4.56
C GLN A 203 3.57 -17.70 4.86
N LEU A 204 2.71 -17.43 3.87
CA LEU A 204 1.55 -16.55 4.05
C LEU A 204 0.57 -17.11 5.09
N ARG A 205 0.34 -18.43 5.09
CA ARG A 205 -0.50 -19.08 6.12
C ARG A 205 0.11 -18.96 7.51
N ALA A 206 1.43 -19.11 7.64
CA ALA A 206 2.12 -18.96 8.91
C ALA A 206 2.02 -17.51 9.43
N SER A 207 2.23 -16.51 8.57
CA SER A 207 2.14 -15.07 8.95
C SER A 207 0.74 -14.60 9.34
N ALA A 208 -0.30 -15.39 9.07
CA ALA A 208 -1.65 -15.08 9.51
C ALA A 208 -1.95 -15.59 10.93
N ILE A 209 -1.11 -16.49 11.45
CA ILE A 209 -1.27 -17.14 12.75
C ILE A 209 -0.25 -16.59 13.76
N TYR A 210 0.98 -16.36 13.28
CA TYR A 210 2.12 -15.84 14.03
C TYR A 210 2.42 -14.40 13.62
#